data_AF-A0A352Q3K1-F1
#
_entry.id   AF-A0A352Q3K1-F1
#
_cell.length_a   1.000
_cell.length_b   1.000
_cell.length_c   1.000
_cell.angle_alpha   90.00
_cell.angle_beta   90.00
_cell.angle_gamma   90.00
#
_symmetry.space_group_name_H-M   'P 1'
#
loop_
_entity.id
_entity.type
_entity.pdbx_description
1 polymer ?
#
loop_
_entity_poly.entity_id
_entity_poly.type
_entity_poly.pdbx_seq_one_letter_code
_entity_poly.pdbx_strand_id
1 'polypeptide(L)'
;MSLFKRLSATFVSRVDRMVGEIENHEAIVRAGISEIRDKIAEARVRANRVQSEATRLRNQAEQLATESEQWRSRAADSAAAGNEQNALECLRRSRNCQNRQKHLDSLVASYRESAEALALDINTAEQRLAETQQKLTTMRARHSTVEAINATCADAARQTQLMEDTFDRWEINIGRSELRGAALSSADPITREFEGKEEEQALRKELAALMSPQASEEQNNG
;
A
#
# COMPACT_ATOMS: atom_id res chain seq x y z
N MET A 1 -16.91 -27.11 15.08
CA MET A 1 -16.41 -27.25 13.69
C MET A 1 -16.80 -26.02 12.91
N SER A 2 -15.84 -25.48 12.17
CA SER A 2 -15.70 -24.09 11.77
C SER A 2 -16.65 -23.63 10.64
N LEU A 3 -17.32 -22.49 10.84
CA LEU A 3 -18.08 -21.74 9.83
C LEU A 3 -17.22 -21.31 8.63
N PHE A 4 -15.89 -21.22 8.82
CA PHE A 4 -14.93 -20.86 7.77
C PHE A 4 -14.79 -21.94 6.68
N LYS A 5 -15.19 -23.19 6.93
CA LYS A 5 -15.17 -24.25 5.91
C LYS A 5 -16.33 -24.19 4.91
N ARG A 6 -17.43 -23.47 5.21
CA ARG A 6 -18.59 -23.40 4.31
C ARG A 6 -18.51 -22.28 3.27
N LEU A 7 -17.65 -21.28 3.49
CA LEU A 7 -17.47 -20.15 2.55
C LEU A 7 -16.60 -20.50 1.33
N SER A 8 -15.74 -21.52 1.42
CA SER A 8 -14.85 -21.89 0.31
C SER A 8 -15.54 -22.63 -0.85
N ALA A 9 -16.77 -23.13 -0.65
CA ALA A 9 -17.43 -24.00 -1.62
C ALA A 9 -18.11 -23.24 -2.77
N THR A 10 -18.36 -21.94 -2.64
CA THR A 10 -19.17 -21.19 -3.63
C THR A 10 -18.33 -20.35 -4.61
N PHE A 11 -17.01 -20.29 -4.48
CA PHE A 11 -16.18 -19.33 -5.24
C PHE A 11 -15.52 -19.89 -6.52
N VAL A 12 -15.63 -21.19 -6.80
CA VAL A 12 -14.84 -21.84 -7.87
C VAL A 12 -15.70 -22.27 -9.07
N SER A 13 -16.45 -21.35 -9.67
CA SER A 13 -16.88 -21.61 -11.05
C SER A 13 -16.94 -20.34 -11.87
N ARG A 14 -16.07 -20.29 -12.88
CA ARG A 14 -15.92 -19.31 -13.97
C ARG A 14 -14.84 -18.24 -13.73
N VAL A 15 -13.58 -18.67 -13.78
CA VAL A 15 -12.46 -17.79 -14.13
C VAL A 15 -11.82 -18.39 -15.39
N ASP A 16 -12.27 -17.95 -16.55
CA ASP A 16 -11.55 -18.14 -17.81
C ASP A 16 -11.29 -16.75 -18.40
N ARG A 17 -10.00 -16.46 -18.66
CA ARG A 17 -9.32 -15.17 -18.91
C ARG A 17 -9.01 -14.31 -17.67
N MET A 18 -7.76 -14.33 -17.21
CA MET A 18 -7.25 -13.30 -16.31
C MET A 18 -5.88 -12.75 -16.72
N VAL A 19 -5.92 -11.56 -17.34
CA VAL A 19 -4.96 -10.46 -17.06
C VAL A 19 -5.37 -9.73 -15.74
N GLY A 20 -6.34 -10.25 -14.99
CA GLY A 20 -6.95 -9.64 -13.79
C GLY A 20 -6.72 -10.39 -12.47
N GLU A 21 -5.72 -11.27 -12.39
CA GLU A 21 -5.47 -12.04 -11.15
C GLU A 21 -5.06 -11.12 -9.98
N ILE A 22 -4.33 -10.03 -10.23
CA ILE A 22 -3.83 -9.14 -9.17
C ILE A 22 -4.86 -8.08 -8.74
N GLU A 23 -5.65 -7.53 -9.67
CA GLU A 23 -6.71 -6.55 -9.37
C GLU A 23 -7.73 -7.12 -8.36
N ASN A 24 -7.99 -8.43 -8.44
CA ASN A 24 -8.88 -9.14 -7.54
C ASN A 24 -8.33 -9.24 -6.09
N HIS A 25 -7.02 -9.47 -5.91
CA HIS A 25 -6.42 -9.56 -4.57
C HIS A 25 -6.50 -8.23 -3.82
N GLU A 26 -6.30 -7.11 -4.51
CA GLU A 26 -6.41 -5.80 -3.91
C GLU A 26 -7.85 -5.48 -3.48
N ALA A 27 -8.83 -5.86 -4.31
CA ALA A 27 -10.24 -5.72 -3.99
C ALA A 27 -10.62 -6.55 -2.75
N ILE A 28 -10.14 -7.79 -2.64
CA ILE A 28 -10.38 -8.67 -1.49
C ILE A 28 -9.80 -8.08 -0.20
N VAL A 29 -8.55 -7.58 -0.23
CA VAL A 29 -7.92 -6.97 0.95
C VAL A 29 -8.66 -5.69 1.35
N ARG A 30 -9.09 -4.86 0.39
CA ARG A 30 -9.89 -3.66 0.66
C ARG A 30 -11.25 -4.00 1.28
N ALA A 31 -11.93 -5.04 0.78
CA ALA A 31 -13.18 -5.52 1.36
C ALA A 31 -12.97 -6.01 2.80
N GLY A 32 -11.91 -6.77 3.07
CA GLY A 32 -11.56 -7.21 4.42
C GLY A 32 -11.24 -6.05 5.38
N ILE A 33 -10.52 -5.03 4.91
CA ILE A 33 -10.25 -3.79 5.68
C ILE A 33 -11.57 -3.08 6.02
N SER A 34 -12.51 -3.01 5.08
CA SER A 34 -13.84 -2.43 5.32
C SER A 34 -14.61 -3.22 6.37
N GLU A 35 -14.65 -4.54 6.26
CA GLU A 35 -15.35 -5.41 7.22
C GLU A 35 -14.76 -5.29 8.64
N ILE A 36 -13.44 -5.17 8.76
CA ILE A 36 -12.78 -4.94 10.05
C ILE A 36 -13.18 -3.57 10.63
N ARG A 37 -13.23 -2.52 9.80
CA ARG A 37 -13.70 -1.20 10.24
C ARG A 37 -15.13 -1.23 10.75
N ASP A 38 -16.01 -1.93 10.03
CA ASP A 38 -17.42 -2.06 10.44
C ASP A 38 -17.53 -2.79 11.78
N LYS A 39 -16.77 -3.89 11.95
CA LYS A 39 -16.73 -4.62 13.24
C LYS A 39 -16.16 -3.78 14.38
N ILE A 40 -15.14 -2.95 14.13
CA ILE A 40 -14.61 -2.01 15.13
C ILE A 40 -15.67 -0.97 15.49
N ALA A 41 -16.40 -0.43 14.52
CA ALA A 41 -17.48 0.51 14.77
C ALA A 41 -18.60 -0.12 15.61
N GLU A 42 -19.04 -1.34 15.26
CA GLU A 42 -20.00 -2.09 16.06
C GLU A 42 -19.50 -2.35 17.49
N ALA A 43 -18.24 -2.75 17.64
CA ALA A 43 -17.64 -3.00 18.94
C ALA A 43 -17.61 -1.73 19.81
N ARG A 44 -17.28 -0.57 19.23
CA ARG A 44 -17.32 0.74 19.91
C ARG A 44 -18.73 1.07 20.41
N VAL A 45 -19.76 0.84 19.59
CA VAL A 45 -21.16 1.05 20.01
C VAL A 45 -21.52 0.14 21.19
N ARG A 46 -21.12 -1.14 21.15
CA ARG A 46 -21.35 -2.09 22.24
C ARG A 46 -20.62 -1.68 23.52
N ALA A 47 -19.35 -1.29 23.43
CA ALA A 47 -18.56 -0.80 24.56
C ALA A 47 -19.21 0.43 25.21
N ASN A 48 -19.65 1.41 24.40
CA ASN A 48 -20.38 2.58 24.89
C ASN A 48 -21.69 2.21 25.59
N ARG A 49 -22.43 1.22 25.07
CA ARG A 49 -23.66 0.73 25.71
C ARG A 49 -23.38 0.08 27.07
N VAL A 50 -22.34 -0.74 27.17
CA VAL A 50 -21.92 -1.39 28.44
C VAL A 50 -21.50 -0.32 29.46
N GLN A 51 -20.75 0.69 29.02
CA GLN A 51 -20.33 1.81 29.88
C GLN A 51 -21.52 2.66 30.35
N SER A 52 -22.47 2.93 29.46
CA SER A 52 -23.71 3.64 29.80
C SER A 52 -24.54 2.86 30.83
N GLU A 53 -24.64 1.54 30.67
CA GLU A 53 -25.31 0.67 31.62
C GLU A 53 -24.62 0.68 32.99
N ALA A 54 -23.29 0.59 33.03
CA ALA A 54 -22.51 0.72 34.27
C ALA A 54 -22.78 2.07 34.98
N THR A 55 -22.92 3.14 34.20
CA THR A 55 -23.18 4.49 34.73
C THR A 55 -24.60 4.58 35.28
N ARG A 56 -25.59 4.00 34.59
CA ARG A 56 -26.97 3.93 35.05
C ARG A 56 -27.08 3.17 36.37
N LEU A 57 -26.46 1.99 36.47
CA LEU A 57 -26.47 1.17 37.68
C LEU A 57 -25.77 1.88 38.84
N ARG A 58 -24.68 2.60 38.57
CA ARG A 58 -24.00 3.43 39.57
C ARG A 58 -24.91 4.51 40.13
N ASN A 59 -25.61 5.24 39.27
CA ASN A 59 -26.54 6.28 39.72
C ASN A 59 -27.66 5.69 40.60
N GLN A 60 -28.16 4.49 40.27
CA GLN A 60 -29.13 3.77 41.10
C GLN A 60 -28.53 3.35 42.45
N ALA A 61 -27.28 2.91 42.49
CA ALA A 61 -26.58 2.59 43.74
C ALA A 61 -26.41 3.84 44.62
N GLU A 62 -26.07 4.99 44.04
CA GLU A 62 -25.94 6.27 44.74
C GLU A 62 -27.30 6.76 45.31
N GLN A 63 -28.40 6.54 44.58
CA GLN A 63 -29.75 6.81 45.07
C GLN A 63 -30.09 5.92 46.29
N LEU A 64 -29.83 4.62 46.21
CA LEU A 64 -30.04 3.70 47.33
C LEU A 64 -29.17 4.04 48.56
N ALA A 65 -27.96 4.53 48.33
CA ALA A 65 -27.07 5.00 49.40
C ALA A 65 -27.71 6.20 50.13
N THR A 66 -28.21 7.16 49.37
CA THR A 66 -28.90 8.36 49.90
C THR A 66 -30.16 7.96 50.66
N GLU A 67 -30.99 7.08 50.10
CA GLU A 67 -32.19 6.56 50.77
C GLU A 67 -31.84 5.82 52.08
N SER A 68 -30.79 5.00 52.07
CA SER A 68 -30.29 4.30 53.25
C SER A 68 -29.94 5.26 54.39
N GLU A 69 -29.30 6.38 54.06
CA GLU A 69 -28.92 7.41 55.04
C GLU A 69 -30.14 8.15 55.59
N GLN A 70 -31.10 8.50 54.72
CA GLN A 70 -32.36 9.09 55.16
C GLN A 70 -33.13 8.17 56.12
N TRP A 71 -33.18 6.86 55.86
CA TRP A 71 -33.80 5.90 56.77
C TRP A 71 -33.05 5.78 58.10
N ARG A 72 -31.72 5.91 58.12
CA ARG A 72 -30.93 5.95 59.37
C ARG A 72 -31.22 7.19 60.18
N SER A 73 -31.28 8.37 59.54
CA SER A 73 -31.65 9.61 60.21
C SER A 73 -33.05 9.49 60.84
N ARG A 74 -34.04 9.00 60.08
CA ARG A 74 -35.41 8.77 60.59
C ARG A 74 -35.46 7.77 61.73
N ALA A 75 -34.60 6.74 61.70
CA ALA A 75 -34.48 5.78 62.80
C ALA A 75 -33.96 6.45 64.08
N ALA A 76 -32.96 7.32 63.97
CA ALA A 76 -32.42 8.09 65.08
C ALA A 76 -33.48 9.03 65.69
N ASP A 77 -34.23 9.76 64.85
CA ASP A 77 -35.31 10.64 65.29
C ASP A 77 -36.43 9.86 66.01
N SER A 78 -36.81 8.71 65.46
CA SER A 78 -37.85 7.85 66.06
C SER A 78 -37.42 7.26 67.40
N ALA A 79 -36.14 6.90 67.54
CA ALA A 79 -35.58 6.41 68.79
C ALA A 79 -35.52 7.52 69.85
N ALA A 80 -35.14 8.74 69.46
CA ALA A 80 -35.16 9.91 70.35
C ALA A 80 -36.57 10.26 70.84
N ALA A 81 -37.59 10.02 70.01
CA ALA A 81 -38.99 10.17 70.35
C ALA A 81 -39.58 9.01 71.20
N GLY A 82 -38.77 8.01 71.56
CA GLY A 82 -39.20 6.85 72.36
C GLY A 82 -39.98 5.78 71.58
N ASN A 83 -40.06 5.89 70.24
CA ASN A 83 -40.80 4.96 69.39
C ASN A 83 -39.88 3.86 68.82
N GLU A 84 -39.44 2.95 69.69
CA GLU A 84 -38.46 1.90 69.36
C GLU A 84 -38.88 1.03 68.17
N GLN A 85 -40.16 0.65 68.08
CA GLN A 85 -40.66 -0.20 67.00
C GLN A 85 -40.53 0.48 65.61
N ASN A 86 -40.78 1.79 65.53
CA ASN A 86 -40.61 2.56 64.29
C ASN A 86 -39.13 2.74 63.92
N ALA A 87 -38.26 2.90 64.92
CA ALA A 87 -36.81 2.97 64.69
C ALA A 87 -36.27 1.65 64.11
N LEU A 88 -36.70 0.51 64.66
CA LEU A 88 -36.32 -0.82 64.16
C LEU A 88 -36.79 -1.04 62.71
N GLU A 89 -38.01 -0.64 62.35
CA GLU A 89 -38.50 -0.72 60.97
C GLU A 89 -37.71 0.17 60.01
N CYS A 90 -37.34 1.39 60.41
CA CYS A 90 -36.48 2.27 59.61
C CYS A 90 -35.10 1.64 59.38
N LEU A 91 -34.51 1.01 60.40
CA LEU A 91 -33.24 0.29 60.27
C LEU A 91 -33.35 -0.92 59.34
N ARG A 92 -34.47 -1.68 59.40
CA ARG A 92 -34.73 -2.78 58.45
C ARG A 92 -34.75 -2.29 57.01
N ARG A 93 -35.41 -1.16 56.74
CA ARG A 93 -35.47 -0.53 55.40
C ARG A 93 -34.08 -0.05 54.95
N SER A 94 -33.35 0.64 55.82
CA SER A 94 -31.96 1.07 55.54
C SER A 94 -31.07 -0.13 55.17
N ARG A 95 -31.16 -1.23 55.92
CA ARG A 95 -30.41 -2.45 55.63
C ARG A 95 -30.80 -3.09 54.29
N ASN A 96 -32.08 -3.04 53.92
CA ASN A 96 -32.53 -3.49 52.59
C ASN A 96 -31.90 -2.64 51.48
N CYS A 97 -31.94 -1.31 51.60
CA CYS A 97 -31.30 -0.39 50.65
C CYS A 97 -29.80 -0.68 50.53
N GLN A 98 -29.08 -0.89 51.63
CA GLN A 98 -27.65 -1.23 51.63
C GLN A 98 -27.35 -2.57 50.95
N ASN A 99 -28.18 -3.59 51.18
CA ASN A 99 -27.98 -4.89 50.53
C ASN A 99 -28.18 -4.78 49.01
N ARG A 100 -29.20 -4.03 48.58
CA ARG A 100 -29.44 -3.75 47.15
C ARG A 100 -28.31 -2.92 46.55
N GLN A 101 -27.83 -1.90 47.26
CA GLN A 101 -26.68 -1.09 46.85
C GLN A 101 -25.44 -1.97 46.62
N LYS A 102 -25.08 -2.84 47.58
CA LYS A 102 -23.93 -3.75 47.45
C LYS A 102 -24.05 -4.66 46.22
N HIS A 103 -25.25 -5.13 45.92
CA HIS A 103 -25.50 -5.92 44.72
C HIS A 103 -25.34 -5.09 43.43
N LEU A 104 -25.81 -3.85 43.41
CA LEU A 104 -25.58 -2.96 42.27
C LEU A 104 -24.10 -2.61 42.12
N ASP A 105 -23.38 -2.38 43.21
CA ASP A 105 -21.94 -2.07 43.18
C ASP A 105 -21.13 -3.23 42.57
N SER A 106 -21.46 -4.48 42.91
CA SER A 106 -20.80 -5.64 42.30
C SER A 106 -21.12 -5.79 40.80
N LEU A 107 -22.36 -5.50 40.40
CA LEU A 107 -22.73 -5.44 38.99
C LEU A 107 -21.96 -4.34 38.26
N VAL A 108 -21.90 -3.12 38.81
CA VAL A 108 -21.16 -1.99 38.23
C VAL A 108 -19.70 -2.36 38.02
N ALA A 109 -19.06 -3.06 38.97
CA ALA A 109 -17.68 -3.53 38.83
C ALA A 109 -17.53 -4.50 37.64
N SER A 110 -18.42 -5.50 37.51
CA SER A 110 -18.40 -6.45 36.40
C SER A 110 -18.62 -5.80 35.02
N TYR A 111 -19.53 -4.82 34.93
CA TYR A 111 -19.76 -4.08 33.70
C TYR A 111 -18.56 -3.21 33.32
N ARG A 112 -17.88 -2.60 34.30
CA ARG A 112 -16.66 -1.81 34.06
C ARG A 112 -15.51 -2.68 33.56
N GLU A 113 -15.29 -3.82 34.19
CA GLU A 113 -14.29 -4.79 33.74
C GLU A 113 -14.55 -5.24 32.30
N SER A 114 -15.82 -5.53 31.98
CA SER A 114 -16.23 -5.88 30.61
C SER A 114 -16.01 -4.74 29.61
N ALA A 115 -16.27 -3.49 30.01
CA ALA A 115 -16.04 -2.32 29.17
C ALA A 115 -14.54 -2.07 28.92
N GLU A 116 -13.70 -2.24 29.94
CA GLU A 116 -12.24 -2.13 29.84
C GLU A 116 -11.65 -3.21 28.92
N ALA A 117 -12.11 -4.46 29.06
CA ALA A 117 -11.71 -5.55 28.18
C ALA A 117 -12.09 -5.26 26.71
N LEU A 118 -13.32 -4.81 26.46
CA LEU A 118 -13.76 -4.42 25.12
C LEU A 118 -12.94 -3.26 24.55
N ALA A 119 -12.57 -2.27 25.37
CA ALA A 119 -11.74 -1.16 24.93
C ALA A 119 -10.33 -1.62 24.52
N LEU A 120 -9.74 -2.56 25.26
CA LEU A 120 -8.44 -3.14 24.92
C LEU A 120 -8.50 -3.93 23.61
N ASP A 121 -9.54 -4.75 23.44
CA ASP A 121 -9.76 -5.52 22.21
C ASP A 121 -9.94 -4.60 20.98
N ILE A 122 -10.71 -3.52 21.14
CA ILE A 122 -10.90 -2.50 20.11
C ILE A 122 -9.57 -1.86 19.72
N ASN A 123 -8.76 -1.43 20.70
CA ASN A 123 -7.45 -0.84 20.45
C ASN A 123 -6.52 -1.82 19.70
N THR A 124 -6.54 -3.09 20.08
CA THR A 124 -5.75 -4.14 19.42
C THR A 124 -6.21 -4.36 17.98
N ALA A 125 -7.53 -4.35 17.73
CA ALA A 125 -8.08 -4.46 16.38
C ALA A 125 -7.71 -3.25 15.51
N GLU A 126 -7.70 -2.05 16.07
CA GLU A 126 -7.30 -0.82 15.38
C GLU A 126 -5.82 -0.81 15.00
N GLN A 127 -4.94 -1.28 15.89
CA GLN A 127 -3.52 -1.43 15.59
C GLN A 127 -3.30 -2.41 14.42
N ARG A 128 -3.92 -3.59 14.47
CA ARG A 128 -3.85 -4.59 13.38
C ARG A 128 -4.42 -4.07 12.07
N LEU A 129 -5.47 -3.25 12.13
CA LEU A 129 -6.05 -2.59 10.96
C LEU A 129 -5.06 -1.60 10.34
N ALA A 130 -4.37 -0.80 11.16
CA ALA A 130 -3.35 0.14 10.70
C ALA A 130 -2.16 -0.60 10.04
N GLU A 131 -1.66 -1.66 10.67
CA GLU A 131 -0.61 -2.53 10.11
C GLU A 131 -1.01 -3.12 8.75
N THR A 132 -2.26 -3.60 8.65
CA THR A 132 -2.79 -4.18 7.40
C THR A 132 -2.89 -3.14 6.30
N GLN A 133 -3.31 -1.91 6.62
CA GLN A 133 -3.34 -0.79 5.67
C GLN A 133 -1.93 -0.40 5.20
N GLN A 134 -0.95 -0.34 6.11
CA GLN A 134 0.43 -0.07 5.75
C GLN A 134 0.96 -1.15 4.80
N LYS A 135 0.70 -2.42 5.10
CA LYS A 135 1.10 -3.55 4.24
C LYS A 135 0.46 -3.45 2.85
N LEU A 136 -0.81 -3.09 2.76
CA LEU A 136 -1.50 -2.85 1.47
C LEU A 136 -0.81 -1.75 0.67
N THR A 137 -0.47 -0.61 1.30
CA THR A 137 0.23 0.49 0.64
C THR A 137 1.61 0.07 0.12
N THR A 138 2.37 -0.69 0.91
CA THR A 138 3.66 -1.23 0.47
C THR A 138 3.50 -2.19 -0.72
N MET A 139 2.50 -3.07 -0.70
CA MET A 139 2.26 -3.99 -1.80
C MET A 139 1.81 -3.28 -3.06
N ARG A 140 1.00 -2.22 -2.95
CA ARG A 140 0.64 -1.34 -4.08
C ARG A 140 1.85 -0.65 -4.69
N ALA A 141 2.74 -0.08 -3.87
CA ALA A 141 3.97 0.54 -4.35
C ALA A 141 4.87 -0.49 -5.08
N ARG A 142 5.01 -1.70 -4.52
CA ARG A 142 5.74 -2.80 -5.17
C ARG A 142 5.10 -3.21 -6.51
N HIS A 143 3.77 -3.30 -6.55
CA HIS A 143 3.05 -3.59 -7.79
C HIS A 143 3.36 -2.54 -8.86
N SER A 144 3.21 -1.25 -8.54
CA SER A 144 3.51 -0.18 -9.50
C SER A 144 4.96 -0.20 -10.00
N THR A 145 5.92 -0.57 -9.15
CA THR A 145 7.32 -0.69 -9.58
C THR A 145 7.52 -1.85 -10.55
N VAL A 146 6.88 -3.01 -10.31
CA VAL A 146 6.94 -4.16 -11.21
C VAL A 146 6.24 -3.84 -12.53
N GLU A 147 5.10 -3.18 -12.49
CA GLU A 147 4.36 -2.74 -13.67
C GLU A 147 5.18 -1.79 -14.54
N ALA A 148 5.87 -0.81 -13.91
CA ALA A 148 6.78 0.11 -14.60
C ALA A 148 7.99 -0.59 -15.20
N ILE A 149 8.62 -1.56 -14.49
CA ILE A 149 9.73 -2.36 -15.02
C ILE A 149 9.26 -3.21 -16.22
N ASN A 150 8.08 -3.83 -16.13
CA ASN A 150 7.54 -4.63 -17.22
C ASN A 150 7.24 -3.77 -18.46
N ALA A 151 6.71 -2.56 -18.27
CA ALA A 151 6.47 -1.62 -19.37
C ALA A 151 7.78 -1.17 -20.06
N THR A 152 8.81 -0.83 -19.28
CA THR A 152 10.11 -0.39 -19.86
C THR A 152 10.88 -1.54 -20.51
N CYS A 153 10.84 -2.75 -19.96
CA CYS A 153 11.41 -3.94 -20.61
C CYS A 153 10.70 -4.31 -21.91
N ALA A 154 9.37 -4.17 -21.98
CA ALA A 154 8.60 -4.40 -23.21
C ALA A 154 8.95 -3.39 -24.31
N ASP A 155 9.14 -2.11 -23.95
CA ASP A 155 9.58 -1.07 -24.88
C ASP A 155 11.04 -1.27 -25.33
N ALA A 156 11.94 -1.66 -24.42
CA ALA A 156 13.34 -1.96 -24.76
C ALA A 156 13.45 -3.13 -25.75
N ALA A 157 12.69 -4.22 -25.55
CA ALA A 157 12.68 -5.36 -26.47
C ALA A 157 12.15 -4.97 -27.87
N ARG A 158 11.13 -4.11 -27.94
CA ARG A 158 10.60 -3.59 -29.21
C ARG A 158 11.61 -2.67 -29.91
N GLN A 159 12.36 -1.87 -29.17
CA GLN A 159 13.40 -0.99 -29.70
C GLN A 159 14.60 -1.79 -30.24
N THR A 160 15.01 -2.86 -29.56
CA THR A 160 16.07 -3.77 -30.00
C THR A 160 15.68 -4.47 -31.31
N GLN A 161 14.44 -4.97 -31.40
CA GLN A 161 13.96 -5.62 -32.63
C GLN A 161 13.87 -4.65 -33.82
N LEU A 162 13.51 -3.39 -33.57
CA LEU A 162 13.51 -2.35 -34.59
C LEU A 162 14.94 -2.03 -35.08
N MET A 163 15.92 -2.05 -34.16
CA MET A 163 17.32 -1.82 -34.47
C MET A 163 17.91 -2.98 -35.28
N GLU A 164 17.59 -4.22 -34.93
CA GLU A 164 17.99 -5.42 -35.67
C GLU A 164 17.43 -5.42 -37.11
N ASP A 165 16.13 -5.12 -37.30
CA ASP A 165 15.54 -5.00 -38.66
C ASP A 165 16.18 -3.86 -39.48
N THR A 166 16.63 -2.78 -38.83
CA THR A 166 17.40 -1.73 -39.52
C THR A 166 18.80 -2.19 -39.93
N PHE A 167 19.47 -3.01 -39.11
CA PHE A 167 20.77 -3.60 -39.45
C PHE A 167 20.65 -4.61 -40.60
N ASP A 168 19.67 -5.51 -40.55
CA ASP A 168 19.41 -6.50 -41.63
C ASP A 168 19.14 -5.81 -42.97
N ARG A 169 18.36 -4.71 -42.97
CA ARG A 169 18.11 -3.90 -44.17
C ARG A 169 19.36 -3.21 -44.69
N TRP A 170 20.22 -2.73 -43.80
CA TRP A 170 21.47 -2.10 -44.16
C TRP A 170 22.43 -3.12 -44.77
N GLU A 171 22.50 -4.31 -44.21
CA GLU A 171 23.29 -5.45 -44.72
C GLU A 171 22.80 -5.90 -46.11
N ILE A 172 21.49 -5.99 -46.33
CA ILE A 172 20.91 -6.28 -47.66
C ILE A 172 21.26 -5.17 -48.67
N ASN A 173 21.24 -3.90 -48.26
CA ASN A 173 21.57 -2.79 -49.15
C ASN A 173 23.06 -2.75 -49.49
N ILE A 174 23.93 -3.00 -48.50
CA ILE A 174 25.37 -3.16 -48.70
C ILE A 174 25.63 -4.33 -49.65
N GLY A 175 25.08 -5.52 -49.38
CA GLY A 175 25.23 -6.68 -50.27
C GLY A 175 24.70 -6.42 -51.68
N ARG A 176 23.59 -5.68 -51.83
CA ARG A 176 23.08 -5.24 -53.15
C ARG A 176 24.02 -4.25 -53.83
N SER A 177 24.63 -3.34 -53.08
CA SER A 177 25.63 -2.38 -53.59
C SER A 177 26.94 -3.07 -53.97
N GLU A 178 27.36 -4.09 -53.22
CA GLU A 178 28.52 -4.94 -53.53
C GLU A 178 28.24 -5.82 -54.74
N LEU A 179 27.04 -6.38 -54.89
CA LEU A 179 26.61 -7.10 -56.09
C LEU A 179 26.50 -6.19 -57.32
N ARG A 180 26.00 -4.95 -57.17
CA ARG A 180 26.01 -3.95 -58.24
C ARG A 180 27.42 -3.48 -58.59
N GLY A 181 28.29 -3.30 -57.59
CA GLY A 181 29.71 -3.00 -57.77
C GLY A 181 30.47 -4.15 -58.43
N ALA A 182 30.10 -5.40 -58.12
CA ALA A 182 30.64 -6.59 -58.76
C ALA A 182 30.13 -6.75 -60.21
N ALA A 183 28.86 -6.39 -60.49
CA ALA A 183 28.30 -6.37 -61.83
C ALA A 183 28.78 -5.18 -62.69
N LEU A 184 29.27 -4.11 -62.06
CA LEU A 184 29.87 -2.94 -62.71
C LEU A 184 31.42 -3.01 -62.78
N SER A 185 32.05 -4.07 -62.25
CA SER A 185 33.46 -4.36 -62.48
C SER A 185 33.67 -5.12 -63.81
N SER A 186 33.02 -4.64 -64.86
CA SER A 186 33.62 -4.60 -66.19
C SER A 186 34.22 -3.20 -66.32
N ALA A 187 35.32 -2.95 -65.61
CA ALA A 187 36.08 -1.73 -65.78
C ALA A 187 36.47 -1.61 -67.26
N ASP A 188 35.97 -0.55 -67.91
CA ASP A 188 36.39 -0.17 -69.24
C ASP A 188 37.93 0.02 -69.21
N PRO A 189 38.70 -0.72 -70.02
CA PRO A 189 40.16 -0.59 -70.05
C PRO A 189 40.61 0.84 -70.36
N ILE A 190 39.81 1.63 -71.07
CA ILE A 190 40.11 3.04 -71.34
C ILE A 190 40.04 3.89 -70.07
N THR A 191 39.04 3.70 -69.20
CA THR A 191 38.89 4.50 -67.99
C THR A 191 40.04 4.25 -67.01
N ARG A 192 40.48 3.00 -66.83
CA ARG A 192 41.69 2.68 -66.02
C ARG A 192 42.97 3.27 -66.59
N GLU A 193 43.11 3.31 -67.91
CA GLU A 193 44.27 3.95 -68.53
C GLU A 193 44.27 5.47 -68.35
N PHE A 194 43.12 6.13 -68.36
CA PHE A 194 43.01 7.56 -68.09
C PHE A 194 43.22 7.87 -66.61
N GLU A 195 42.59 7.14 -65.69
CA GLU A 195 42.78 7.32 -64.24
C GLU A 195 44.24 7.11 -63.83
N GLY A 196 44.91 6.07 -64.34
CA GLY A 196 46.33 5.83 -64.09
C GLY A 196 47.23 6.94 -64.68
N LYS A 197 46.92 7.46 -65.88
CA LYS A 197 47.67 8.57 -66.49
C LYS A 197 47.43 9.90 -65.78
N GLU A 198 46.24 10.14 -65.26
CA GLU A 198 45.87 11.33 -64.51
C GLU A 198 46.50 11.33 -63.11
N GLU A 199 46.47 10.18 -62.41
CA GLU A 199 47.21 10.00 -61.15
C GLU A 199 48.72 10.13 -61.36
N GLU A 200 49.29 9.54 -62.41
CA GLU A 200 50.71 9.67 -62.73
C GLU A 200 51.09 11.13 -63.07
N GLN A 201 50.21 11.89 -63.74
CA GLN A 201 50.40 13.33 -63.99
C GLN A 201 50.25 14.18 -62.71
N ALA A 202 49.31 13.84 -61.83
CA ALA A 202 49.14 14.51 -60.53
C ALA A 202 50.36 14.28 -59.64
N LEU A 203 50.83 13.03 -59.52
CA LEU A 203 52.04 12.67 -58.79
C LEU A 203 53.29 13.29 -59.40
N ARG A 204 53.39 13.40 -60.73
CA ARG A 204 54.50 14.13 -61.39
C ARG A 204 54.47 15.63 -61.09
N LYS A 205 53.29 16.26 -61.03
CA LYS A 205 53.16 17.68 -60.65
C LYS A 205 53.54 17.89 -59.19
N GLU A 206 53.10 16.99 -58.31
CA GLU A 206 53.42 17.01 -56.88
C GLU A 206 54.92 16.75 -56.64
N LEU A 207 55.51 15.79 -57.35
CA LEU A 207 56.93 15.51 -57.32
C LEU A 207 57.77 16.65 -57.93
N ALA A 208 57.29 17.33 -58.98
CA ALA A 208 57.94 18.52 -59.53
C ALA A 208 57.88 19.71 -58.54
N ALA A 209 56.77 19.87 -57.81
CA ALA A 209 56.67 20.87 -56.74
C ALA A 209 57.65 20.57 -55.58
N LEU A 210 57.91 19.29 -55.29
CA LEU A 210 58.87 18.85 -54.28
C LEU A 210 60.33 18.87 -54.77
N MET A 211 60.57 18.69 -56.07
CA MET A 211 61.91 18.67 -56.68
C MET A 211 62.39 20.03 -57.15
N SER A 212 61.54 21.07 -57.13
CA SER A 212 61.97 22.44 -57.32
C SER A 212 62.86 22.83 -56.12
N PRO A 213 64.19 22.93 -56.29
CA PRO A 213 65.08 23.31 -55.20
C PRO A 213 64.80 24.77 -54.85
N GLN A 214 64.89 25.07 -53.55
CA GLN A 214 64.88 26.40 -52.95
C GLN A 214 65.30 27.54 -53.91
N ALA A 215 64.31 28.25 -54.42
CA ALA A 215 64.41 29.65 -54.82
C ALA A 215 63.24 30.32 -54.08
N SER A 216 63.38 30.80 -52.84
CA SER A 216 64.39 31.76 -52.39
C SER A 216 64.58 31.70 -50.87
N GLU A 217 65.69 31.17 -50.39
CA GLU A 217 66.33 31.63 -49.15
C GLU A 217 67.47 32.58 -49.59
N GLU A 218 67.22 33.89 -49.60
CA GLU A 218 68.23 34.96 -49.49
C GLU A 218 67.53 36.33 -49.61
N GLN A 219 67.15 36.92 -48.46
CA GLN A 219 67.26 38.36 -48.14
C GLN A 219 66.57 38.64 -46.81
N ASN A 220 67.21 38.18 -45.73
CA ASN A 220 67.25 38.91 -44.47
C ASN A 220 68.71 39.22 -44.16
N ASN A 221 69.17 40.43 -44.52
CA ASN A 221 70.21 41.18 -43.81
C ASN A 221 70.37 42.57 -44.46
N GLY A 222 69.89 43.61 -43.78
CA GLY A 222 69.98 45.02 -44.16
C GLY A 222 68.97 45.86 -43.41
#